data_AF-A0A1G1DGW3-F1
#
_entry.id   AF-A0A1G1DGW3-F1
#
_cell.length_a   1.000
_cell.length_b   1.000
_cell.length_c   1.000
_cell.angle_alpha   90.00
_cell.angle_beta   90.00
_cell.angle_gamma   90.00
#
_symmetry.space_group_name_H-M   'P 1'
#
loop_
_entity.id
_entity.type
_entity.pdbx_description
1 polymer ?
#
loop_
_entity_poly.entity_id
_entity_poly.type
_entity_poly.pdbx_seq_one_letter_code
_entity_poly.pdbx_strand_id
1 'polypeptide(L)'
;MKTIHKIITGDSRQMNLIPDKSVHLVITSPPYWQLKDYGTKNQIGFHESYESYINNLSLVWKESLRVLHPGCRLCINIGDQILA
;
A
#
# COMPACT_ATOMS: atom_id res chain seq x y z
N MET A 1 -2.01 10.01 28.36
CA MET A 1 -3.04 10.02 27.28
C MET A 1 -3.25 8.59 26.81
N LYS A 2 -4.49 8.11 26.70
CA LYS A 2 -4.79 6.75 26.20
C LYS A 2 -4.93 6.78 24.68
N THR A 3 -4.33 5.82 23.98
CA THR A 3 -4.43 5.69 22.51
C THR A 3 -5.20 4.42 22.15
N ILE A 4 -5.69 4.35 20.91
CA ILE A 4 -6.39 3.19 20.36
C ILE A 4 -5.59 2.70 19.15
N HIS A 5 -5.28 1.41 19.11
CA HIS A 5 -4.53 0.77 18.04
C HIS A 5 -5.37 -0.36 17.47
N LYS A 6 -5.51 -0.41 16.14
CA LYS A 6 -6.24 -1.46 15.43
C LYS A 6 -5.31 -2.10 14.42
N ILE A 7 -5.13 -3.41 14.54
CA ILE A 7 -4.37 -4.22 13.58
C ILE A 7 -5.37 -4.95 12.70
N ILE A 8 -5.19 -4.85 11.38
CA ILE A 8 -6.01 -5.53 10.38
C ILE A 8 -5.07 -6.40 9.56
N THR A 9 -5.32 -7.71 9.54
CA THR A 9 -4.62 -8.65 8.65
C THR A 9 -5.47 -8.82 7.40
N GLY A 10 -4.98 -8.32 6.27
CA GLY A 10 -5.70 -8.35 5.00
C GLY A 10 -4.85 -7.84 3.84
N ASP A 11 -5.38 -7.95 2.64
CA ASP A 11 -4.73 -7.48 1.43
C ASP A 11 -4.90 -5.96 1.28
N SER A 12 -3.80 -5.21 1.15
CA SER A 12 -3.85 -3.75 1.01
C SER A 12 -4.46 -3.29 -0.32
N ARG A 13 -4.64 -4.19 -1.30
CA ARG A 13 -5.45 -3.95 -2.50
C ARG A 13 -6.95 -3.87 -2.18
N GLN A 14 -7.37 -4.25 -0.97
CA GLN A 14 -8.75 -4.28 -0.50
C GLN A 14 -8.84 -3.85 0.98
N MET A 15 -9.06 -2.56 1.24
CA MET A 15 -9.16 -1.99 2.59
C MET A 15 -10.63 -1.83 3.04
N ASN A 16 -11.51 -2.78 2.72
CA ASN A 16 -12.95 -2.71 2.97
C ASN A 16 -13.34 -2.61 4.47
N LEU A 17 -12.42 -2.94 5.37
CA LEU A 17 -12.59 -2.80 6.83
C LEU A 17 -12.24 -1.40 7.36
N ILE A 18 -11.83 -0.49 6.46
CA ILE A 18 -11.51 0.91 6.74
C ILE A 18 -12.54 1.79 6.00
N PRO A 19 -13.29 2.65 6.72
CA PRO A 19 -14.25 3.53 6.08
C PRO A 19 -13.61 4.53 5.11
N ASP A 20 -14.40 5.01 4.16
CA ASP A 20 -13.99 6.08 3.25
C ASP A 20 -13.64 7.35 4.06
N LYS A 21 -12.62 8.08 3.61
CA LYS A 21 -12.23 9.40 4.14
C LYS A 21 -12.05 9.45 5.66
N SER A 22 -11.62 8.35 6.29
CA SER A 22 -11.51 8.21 7.75
C SER A 22 -10.10 8.43 8.31
N VAL A 23 -9.07 8.52 7.47
CA VAL A 23 -7.68 8.71 7.93
C VAL A 23 -7.08 10.03 7.44
N HIS A 24 -6.22 10.64 8.25
CA HIS A 24 -5.61 11.95 7.95
C HIS A 24 -4.18 11.85 7.41
N LEU A 25 -3.59 10.65 7.45
CA LEU A 25 -2.24 10.39 6.97
C LEU A 25 -2.13 8.90 6.62
N VAL A 26 -1.60 8.60 5.45
CA VAL A 26 -1.16 7.24 5.09
C VAL A 26 0.35 7.26 4.92
N ILE A 27 1.04 6.35 5.60
CA ILE A 27 2.46 6.10 5.44
C ILE A 27 2.62 4.65 5.00
N THR A 28 3.33 4.43 3.89
CA THR A 28 3.54 3.08 3.36
C THR A 28 4.92 2.93 2.74
N SER A 29 5.42 1.69 2.74
CA SER A 29 6.64 1.25 2.06
C SER A 29 6.33 -0.06 1.33
N PRO A 30 5.77 0.00 0.11
CA PRO A 30 5.40 -1.22 -0.63
C PRO A 30 6.64 -2.09 -0.91
N PRO A 31 6.46 -3.36 -1.31
CA PRO A 31 7.57 -4.21 -1.75
C PRO A 31 8.36 -3.55 -2.88
N TYR A 32 9.69 -3.61 -2.81
CA TYR A 32 10.54 -3.07 -3.87
C TYR A 32 10.68 -4.15 -4.94
N TRP A 33 10.30 -3.83 -6.18
CA TRP A 33 10.22 -4.77 -7.30
C TRP A 33 11.45 -5.67 -7.38
N GLN A 34 11.23 -6.99 -7.41
CA GLN A 34 12.26 -8.04 -7.43
C GLN A 34 13.30 -8.04 -6.29
N LEU A 35 13.23 -7.13 -5.31
CA LEU A 35 14.25 -7.01 -4.27
C LEU A 35 14.20 -8.16 -3.26
N LYS A 36 13.00 -8.62 -2.90
CA LYS A 36 12.82 -9.59 -1.82
C LYS A 36 11.64 -10.52 -2.07
N ASP A 37 11.89 -11.81 -1.84
CA ASP A 37 10.84 -12.83 -1.74
C ASP A 37 10.30 -12.89 -0.31
N TYR A 38 9.01 -12.62 -0.14
CA TYR A 38 8.31 -12.77 1.14
C TYR A 38 7.72 -14.18 1.34
N GLY A 39 7.97 -15.12 0.42
CA GLY A 39 7.54 -16.51 0.52
C GLY A 39 6.04 -16.73 0.33
N THR A 40 5.33 -15.75 -0.24
CA THR A 40 3.88 -15.84 -0.47
C THR A 40 3.56 -15.65 -1.96
N LYS A 41 2.65 -16.48 -2.48
CA LYS A 41 2.27 -16.45 -3.91
C LYS A 41 1.55 -15.17 -4.33
N ASN A 42 0.92 -14.49 -3.36
CA ASN A 42 0.11 -13.29 -3.60
C ASN A 42 0.86 -11.98 -3.30
N GLN A 43 2.17 -12.05 -3.04
CA GLN A 43 2.99 -10.85 -2.84
C GLN A 43 3.03 -10.00 -4.11
N ILE A 44 3.20 -8.69 -3.92
CA ILE A 44 3.35 -7.74 -5.01
C ILE A 44 4.85 -7.65 -5.35
N GLY A 45 5.18 -7.70 -6.64
CA GLY A 45 6.49 -7.37 -7.18
C GLY A 45 7.46 -8.52 -7.44
N PHE A 46 7.63 -9.46 -6.51
CA PHE A 46 8.59 -10.57 -6.70
C PHE A 46 8.07 -11.56 -7.76
N HIS A 47 8.90 -11.90 -8.76
CA HIS A 47 8.52 -12.69 -9.94
C HIS A 47 7.39 -12.08 -10.81
N GLU A 48 7.04 -10.80 -10.62
CA GLU A 48 6.06 -10.11 -11.46
C GLU A 48 6.74 -9.31 -12.58
N SER A 49 6.04 -9.15 -13.71
CA SER A 49 6.41 -8.12 -14.69
C SER A 49 6.29 -6.74 -14.04
N TYR A 50 7.08 -5.78 -14.53
CA TYR A 50 7.02 -4.41 -14.02
C TYR A 50 5.60 -3.82 -14.14
N GLU A 51 4.90 -4.10 -15.24
CA GLU A 51 3.51 -3.69 -15.44
C GLU A 51 2.55 -4.28 -14.38
N SER A 52 2.66 -5.58 -14.09
CA SER A 52 1.84 -6.22 -13.05
C SER A 52 2.11 -5.61 -11.67
N TYR A 53 3.38 -5.36 -11.36
CA TYR A 53 3.79 -4.70 -10.13
C TYR A 53 3.15 -3.30 -9.99
N ILE A 54 3.27 -2.45 -11.01
CA ILE A 54 2.67 -1.10 -11.00
C ILE A 54 1.14 -1.17 -10.92
N ASN A 55 0.50 -2.10 -11.63
CA ASN A 55 -0.94 -2.29 -11.56
C ASN A 55 -1.40 -2.68 -10.14
N ASN A 56 -0.69 -3.59 -9.49
CA ASN A 56 -0.98 -3.95 -8.09
C ASN A 56 -0.79 -2.77 -7.14
N LEU A 57 0.25 -1.96 -7.31
CA LEU A 57 0.43 -0.74 -6.51
C LEU A 57 -0.68 0.28 -6.74
N SER A 58 -1.13 0.45 -7.99
CA SER A 58 -2.26 1.31 -8.33
C SER A 58 -3.54 0.92 -7.58
N LEU A 59 -3.80 -0.39 -7.41
CA LEU A 59 -4.91 -0.87 -6.58
C LEU A 59 -4.76 -0.45 -5.10
N VAL A 60 -3.56 -0.59 -4.54
CA VAL A 60 -3.27 -0.16 -3.15
C VAL A 60 -3.41 1.35 -2.99
N TRP A 61 -2.93 2.14 -3.96
CA TRP A 61 -3.06 3.60 -3.93
C TRP A 61 -4.50 4.06 -4.09
N LYS A 62 -5.30 3.37 -4.91
CA LYS A 62 -6.74 3.63 -5.03
C LYS A 62 -7.45 3.45 -3.69
N GLU A 63 -7.15 2.36 -2.97
CA GLU A 63 -7.70 2.14 -1.63
C GLU A 63 -7.16 3.17 -0.62
N SER A 64 -5.87 3.49 -0.68
CA SER A 64 -5.26 4.53 0.16
C SER A 64 -5.93 5.89 -0.04
N LEU A 65 -6.25 6.26 -1.29
CA LEU A 65 -6.96 7.50 -1.61
C LEU A 65 -8.41 7.47 -1.14
N ARG A 66 -9.11 6.33 -1.28
CA ARG A 66 -10.50 6.16 -0.81
C ARG A 66 -10.62 6.42 0.69
N VAL A 67 -9.70 5.86 1.49
CA VAL A 67 -9.72 6.00 2.95
C VAL A 67 -9.18 7.35 3.44
N LEU A 68 -8.40 8.06 2.61
CA LEU A 68 -7.78 9.33 2.98
C LEU A 68 -8.80 10.48 2.97
N HIS A 69 -8.79 11.29 4.01
CA HIS A 69 -9.60 12.50 4.07
C HIS A 69 -9.16 13.52 3.00
N PRO A 70 -10.08 14.26 2.34
CA PRO A 70 -9.70 15.30 1.39
C PRO A 70 -8.70 16.31 1.98
N GLY A 71 -7.66 16.63 1.20
CA GLY A 71 -6.59 17.56 1.59
C GLY A 71 -5.46 16.95 2.44
N CYS A 72 -5.57 15.67 2.82
CA CYS A 72 -4.53 14.96 3.56
C CYS A 72 -3.46 14.33 2.65
N ARG A 73 -2.44 13.70 3.26
CA ARG A 73 -1.24 13.23 2.56
C ARG A 73 -1.13 11.69 2.56
N LEU A 74 -0.68 11.18 1.41
CA LEU A 74 -0.17 9.82 1.25
C LEU A 74 1.35 9.92 1.05
N CYS A 75 2.11 9.35 1.97
CA CYS A 75 3.57 9.28 1.91
C CYS A 75 3.98 7.86 1.53
N ILE A 76 4.69 7.71 0.41
CA ILE A 76 5.14 6.43 -0.12
C ILE A 76 6.68 6.43 -0.08
N ASN A 77 7.25 5.50 0.68
CA ASN A 77 8.68 5.23 0.67
C ASN A 77 8.97 4.13 -0.36
N ILE A 78 9.75 4.45 -1.39
CA ILE A 78 10.08 3.53 -2.49
C ILE A 78 11.56 3.64 -2.85
N GLY A 79 12.15 2.55 -3.33
CA GLY A 79 13.53 2.52 -3.80
C GLY A 79 13.74 3.33 -5.09
N ASP A 80 14.91 3.94 -5.20
CA ASP A 80 15.41 4.69 -6.37
C ASP A 80 15.41 3.87 -7.67
N GLN A 81 15.66 2.56 -7.57
CA GLN A 81 15.68 1.62 -8.69
C GLN A 81 14.34 1.46 -9.43
N ILE A 82 13.25 2.00 -8.90
CA ILE A 82 11.88 1.80 -9.39
C ILE A 82 11.32 3.08 -10.06
N LEU A 83 12.06 4.18 -10.04
CA LEU A 83 11.65 5.47 -10.62
C LEU A 83 12.29 5.76 -11.99
N ALA A 84 13.06 4.82 -12.55
CA ALA A 84 13.78 4.96 -13.81
C ALA A 84 13.06 4.26 -14.98
#